data_AF-A0A6M1N4P0-F1
#
_entry.id   AF-A0A6M1N4P0-F1
#
_cell.length_a   1.000
_cell.length_b   1.000
_cell.length_c   1.000
_cell.angle_alpha   90.00
_cell.angle_beta   90.00
_cell.angle_gamma   90.00
#
_symmetry.space_group_name_H-M   'P 1'
#
loop_
_entity.id
_entity.type
_entity.pdbx_description
1 polymer ?
#
loop_
_entity_poly.entity_id
_entity_poly.type
_entity_poly.pdbx_seq_one_letter_code
_entity_poly.pdbx_strand_id
1 'polypeptide(L)'
;MNQNTLSIATLLFALIIFVHTAHAQMSVGIRGGVNLSGILLIDELGETQESEMIPRFQIGLTLDIPVATDFYIQPAALYSGKGFKQNGGWLAGPDNTFKATASYFEVPLNLLYTPRFGPGNIVVGAGPYVAYGTGGKWKANGRQIKGRS
;
A
#
# COMPACT_ATOMS: atom_id res chain seq x y z
N MET A 1 1.15 -39.44 26.04
CA MET A 1 1.13 -38.09 25.43
C MET A 1 2.56 -37.80 24.98
N ASN A 2 2.79 -37.59 23.69
CA ASN A 2 4.15 -37.48 23.14
C ASN A 2 4.73 -36.11 23.51
N GLN A 3 6.03 -36.01 23.77
CA GLN A 3 6.65 -34.73 24.17
C GLN A 3 6.38 -33.62 23.14
N ASN A 4 6.33 -33.95 21.86
CA ASN A 4 6.06 -33.00 20.78
C ASN A 4 4.64 -32.41 20.85
N THR A 5 3.62 -33.20 21.21
CA THR A 5 2.24 -32.70 21.35
C THR A 5 2.09 -31.80 22.58
N LEU A 6 2.86 -32.06 23.64
CA LEU A 6 2.91 -31.20 24.83
C LEU A 6 3.56 -29.84 24.51
N SER A 7 4.67 -29.84 23.76
CA SER A 7 5.34 -28.59 23.34
C SER A 7 4.48 -27.74 22.41
N ILE A 8 3.78 -28.36 21.45
CA ILE A 8 2.85 -27.65 20.54
C ILE A 8 1.69 -27.03 21.33
N ALA A 9 1.11 -27.76 22.28
CA ALA A 9 0.04 -27.25 23.12
C ALA A 9 0.51 -26.08 24.02
N THR A 10 1.75 -26.14 24.51
CA THR A 10 2.33 -25.06 25.34
C THR A 10 2.60 -23.80 24.51
N LEU A 11 3.04 -23.96 23.26
CA LEU A 11 3.22 -22.85 22.32
C LEU A 11 1.89 -22.18 21.95
N LEU A 12 0.85 -22.98 21.70
CA LEU A 12 -0.50 -22.47 21.43
C LEU A 12 -1.11 -21.76 22.65
N PHE A 13 -0.90 -22.29 23.85
CA PHE A 13 -1.38 -21.69 25.08
C PHE A 13 -0.66 -20.37 25.39
N ALA A 14 0.66 -20.30 25.18
CA ALA A 14 1.43 -19.07 25.27
C ALA A 14 0.96 -18.01 24.27
N LEU A 15 0.61 -18.42 23.04
CA LEU A 15 0.05 -17.53 22.03
C LEU A 15 -1.30 -16.95 22.46
N ILE A 16 -2.17 -17.76 23.07
CA ILE A 16 -3.50 -17.33 23.55
C ILE A 16 -3.39 -16.36 24.74
N ILE A 17 -2.43 -16.58 25.66
CA ILE A 17 -2.21 -15.66 26.79
C ILE A 17 -1.66 -14.30 26.31
N PHE A 18 -0.80 -14.30 25.29
CA PHE A 18 -0.29 -13.06 24.68
C PHE A 18 -1.40 -12.21 24.05
N VAL A 19 -2.49 -12.84 23.58
CA VAL A 19 -3.66 -12.15 23.03
C VAL A 19 -4.51 -11.50 24.14
N HIS A 20 -4.50 -12.03 25.37
CA HIS A 20 -5.38 -11.56 26.46
C HIS A 20 -4.83 -10.37 27.25
N THR A 21 -3.52 -10.13 27.28
CA THR A 21 -2.92 -8.99 27.99
C THR A 21 -2.96 -7.68 27.19
N ALA A 22 -3.36 -7.74 25.92
CA ALA A 22 -3.54 -6.59 25.07
C ALA A 22 -4.88 -5.87 25.37
N HIS A 23 -4.98 -5.21 26.53
CA HIS A 23 -5.90 -4.07 26.69
C HIS A 23 -5.35 -2.90 25.85
N ALA A 24 -5.42 -3.08 24.53
CA ALA A 24 -4.91 -2.15 23.55
C ALA A 24 -5.87 -0.96 23.44
N GLN A 25 -5.43 0.22 23.88
CA GLN A 25 -6.08 1.48 23.50
C GLN A 25 -5.89 1.65 21.99
N MET A 26 -6.86 1.16 21.22
CA MET A 26 -6.87 1.30 19.77
C MET A 26 -7.02 2.78 19.42
N SER A 27 -6.09 3.31 18.64
CA SER A 27 -6.17 4.67 18.11
C SER A 27 -6.66 4.63 16.67
N VAL A 28 -7.59 5.51 16.31
CA VAL A 28 -8.02 5.69 14.92
C VAL A 28 -7.32 6.90 14.35
N GLY A 29 -6.61 6.70 13.24
CA GLY A 29 -5.95 7.75 12.48
C GLY A 29 -6.56 7.93 11.10
N ILE A 30 -6.30 9.11 10.52
CA ILE A 30 -6.60 9.40 9.12
C ILE A 30 -5.26 9.59 8.42
N ARG A 31 -5.05 8.88 7.30
CA ARG A 31 -3.86 9.00 6.47
C ARG A 31 -4.25 9.63 5.14
N GLY A 32 -3.60 10.75 4.80
CA GLY A 32 -3.72 11.40 3.50
C GLY A 32 -2.33 11.72 2.95
N GLY A 33 -2.16 11.65 1.63
CA GLY A 33 -0.88 11.96 1.01
C GLY A 33 -0.94 12.08 -0.50
N VAL A 34 0.17 12.48 -1.09
CA VAL A 34 0.39 12.51 -2.53
C VAL A 34 1.37 11.41 -2.91
N ASN A 35 1.07 10.68 -3.97
CA ASN A 35 1.93 9.67 -4.57
C ASN A 35 2.31 10.10 -5.98
N LEU A 36 3.57 9.92 -6.34
CA LEU A 36 4.06 10.06 -7.70
C LEU A 36 4.22 8.65 -8.26
N SER A 37 3.48 8.33 -9.33
CA SER A 37 3.60 7.04 -10.02
C SER A 37 3.92 7.26 -11.49
N GLY A 38 4.81 6.45 -12.03
CA GLY A 38 5.11 6.34 -13.46
C GLY A 38 5.29 4.87 -13.84
N ILE A 39 5.29 4.58 -15.13
CA ILE A 39 5.59 3.25 -15.67
C ILE A 39 6.79 3.37 -16.57
N LEU A 40 7.70 2.41 -16.48
CA LEU A 40 8.83 2.27 -17.38
C LEU A 40 8.45 1.20 -18.40
N LEU A 41 8.36 1.59 -19.67
CA LEU A 41 8.03 0.68 -20.77
C LEU A 41 9.33 0.22 -21.42
N ILE A 42 9.55 -1.09 -21.45
CA ILE A 42 10.67 -1.72 -22.12
C ILE A 42 10.11 -2.41 -23.35
N ASP A 43 10.58 -2.01 -24.54
CA ASP A 43 10.20 -2.65 -25.80
C ASP A 43 10.91 -4.02 -25.97
N GLU A 44 10.46 -4.84 -26.91
CA GLU A 44 11.07 -6.14 -27.26
C GLU A 44 12.54 -6.00 -27.71
N LEU A 45 12.93 -4.79 -28.15
CA LEU A 45 14.30 -4.41 -28.52
C LEU A 45 15.15 -3.91 -27.34
N GLY A 46 14.60 -3.88 -26.13
CA GLY A 46 15.27 -3.38 -24.92
C GLY A 46 15.34 -1.86 -24.80
N GLU A 47 14.74 -1.12 -25.73
CA GLU A 47 14.66 0.34 -25.66
C GLU A 47 13.67 0.76 -24.58
N THR A 48 14.13 1.62 -23.68
CA THR A 48 13.33 2.13 -22.57
C THR A 48 12.68 3.45 -22.99
N GLN A 49 11.36 3.49 -23.07
CA GLN A 49 10.63 4.75 -23.17
C GLN A 49 10.14 5.15 -21.79
N GLU A 50 10.69 6.25 -21.28
CA GLU A 50 10.28 6.84 -20.01
C GLU A 50 8.89 7.49 -20.15
N SER A 51 7.98 7.12 -19.25
CA SER A 51 6.70 7.81 -19.09
C SER A 51 6.82 8.89 -18.01
N GLU A 52 6.17 10.03 -18.21
CA GLU A 52 6.03 11.06 -17.18
C GLU A 52 5.25 10.53 -15.97
N MET A 53 5.85 10.71 -14.79
CA MET A 53 5.19 10.47 -13.52
C MET A 53 4.06 11.48 -13.31
N ILE A 54 2.89 11.02 -12.88
CA ILE A 54 1.79 11.92 -12.53
C ILE A 54 1.54 11.92 -11.01
N PRO A 55 1.33 13.10 -10.40
CA PRO A 55 0.91 13.17 -9.02
C PRO A 55 -0.52 12.67 -8.87
N ARG A 56 -0.72 11.84 -7.86
CA ARG A 56 -2.00 11.26 -7.46
C ARG A 56 -2.16 11.38 -5.95
N PHE A 57 -3.38 11.21 -5.48
CA PHE A 57 -3.70 11.33 -4.06
C PHE A 57 -3.99 9.95 -3.49
N GLN A 58 -3.68 9.79 -2.21
CA GLN A 58 -4.14 8.70 -1.37
C GLN A 58 -4.84 9.26 -0.14
N ILE A 59 -5.91 8.60 0.28
CA ILE A 59 -6.63 8.92 1.51
C ILE A 59 -7.16 7.64 2.12
N GLY A 60 -7.20 7.57 3.44
CA GLY A 60 -7.77 6.43 4.13
C GLY A 60 -7.69 6.52 5.65
N LEU A 61 -8.11 5.43 6.27
CA LEU A 61 -8.14 5.30 7.72
C LEU A 61 -7.04 4.33 8.16
N THR A 62 -6.44 4.59 9.31
CA THR A 62 -5.45 3.73 9.96
C THR A 62 -5.98 3.38 11.34
N LEU A 63 -5.68 2.18 11.82
CA LEU A 63 -5.95 1.78 13.20
C LEU A 63 -4.62 1.39 13.83
N ASP A 64 -4.24 2.02 14.95
CA ASP A 64 -3.02 1.68 15.67
C ASP A 64 -3.36 0.79 16.85
N ILE A 65 -2.86 -0.44 16.82
CA ILE A 65 -3.08 -1.45 17.85
C ILE A 65 -1.74 -1.68 18.56
N PRO A 66 -1.54 -1.19 19.79
CA PRO A 66 -0.34 -1.50 20.57
C PRO A 66 -0.31 -2.99 20.92
N VAL A 67 0.77 -3.67 20.57
CA VAL A 67 0.99 -5.10 20.87
C VAL A 67 2.07 -5.29 21.93
N ALA A 68 3.09 -4.43 21.93
CA ALA A 68 4.12 -4.38 22.98
C ALA A 68 4.61 -2.94 23.20
N THR A 69 5.50 -2.74 24.18
CA THR A 69 5.97 -1.42 24.63
C THR A 69 6.46 -0.49 23.50
N ASP A 70 7.00 -1.04 22.41
CA ASP A 70 7.45 -0.29 21.24
C ASP A 70 6.91 -0.86 19.90
N PHE A 71 6.04 -1.87 19.95
CA PHE A 71 5.51 -2.54 18.75
C PHE A 71 4.01 -2.29 18.58
N TYR A 72 3.64 -1.87 17.38
CA TYR A 72 2.26 -1.57 17.00
C TYR A 72 1.91 -2.30 15.72
N ILE A 73 0.71 -2.86 15.66
CA ILE A 73 0.13 -3.35 14.42
C ILE A 73 -0.79 -2.24 13.89
N GLN A 74 -0.52 -1.77 12.68
CA GLN A 74 -1.27 -0.73 11.99
C GLN A 74 -1.88 -1.26 10.68
N PRO A 75 -3.07 -1.87 10.72
CA PRO A 75 -3.88 -2.02 9.52
C PRO A 75 -4.36 -0.65 9.04
N ALA A 76 -4.42 -0.48 7.72
CA ALA A 76 -5.02 0.68 7.10
C ALA A 76 -5.97 0.26 5.98
N ALA A 77 -6.96 1.11 5.70
CA ALA A 77 -7.79 1.03 4.52
C ALA A 77 -7.58 2.32 3.72
N LEU A 78 -6.85 2.21 2.62
CA LEU A 78 -6.40 3.32 1.80
C LEU A 78 -7.06 3.25 0.42
N TYR A 79 -7.51 4.39 -0.07
CA TYR A 79 -7.90 4.58 -1.46
C TYR A 79 -6.81 5.40 -2.15
N SER A 80 -6.07 4.75 -3.04
CA SER A 80 -4.89 5.32 -3.70
C SER A 80 -5.10 5.40 -5.21
N GLY A 81 -4.84 6.57 -5.77
CA GLY A 81 -4.74 6.74 -7.21
C GLY A 81 -3.34 6.42 -7.70
N LYS A 82 -3.21 5.65 -8.78
CA LYS A 82 -1.98 5.51 -9.56
C LYS A 82 -2.24 5.87 -11.02
N GLY A 83 -1.20 6.02 -11.80
CA GLY A 83 -1.30 6.26 -13.22
C GLY A 83 -0.01 6.79 -13.82
N PHE A 84 -0.03 7.03 -15.12
CA PHE A 84 1.12 7.51 -15.88
C PHE A 84 0.64 8.36 -17.06
N LYS A 85 1.55 9.20 -17.57
CA LYS A 85 1.29 10.00 -18.77
C LYS A 85 2.44 9.81 -19.74
N GLN A 86 2.13 9.60 -21.01
CA GLN A 86 3.12 9.47 -22.07
C GLN A 86 2.84 10.54 -23.14
N ASN A 87 3.86 11.33 -23.48
CA ASN A 87 3.82 12.35 -24.53
C ASN A 87 4.66 11.84 -25.70
N GLY A 88 4.04 11.51 -26.84
CA GLY A 88 4.76 10.87 -27.93
C GLY A 88 5.17 9.42 -27.62
N GLY A 89 5.21 8.57 -28.64
CA GLY A 89 5.64 7.17 -28.50
C GLY A 89 4.51 6.15 -28.69
N TRP A 90 4.83 4.86 -28.54
CA TRP A 90 4.01 3.74 -29.03
C TRP A 90 2.55 3.76 -28.55
N LEU A 91 2.30 4.11 -27.28
CA LEU A 91 0.94 4.13 -26.70
C LEU A 91 0.15 5.40 -27.03
N ALA A 92 0.81 6.49 -27.37
CA ALA A 92 0.18 7.78 -27.60
C ALA A 92 0.02 8.08 -29.11
N GLY A 93 1.03 7.76 -29.91
CA GLY A 93 1.25 8.29 -31.25
C GLY A 93 2.22 9.50 -31.22
N PRO A 94 2.93 9.81 -32.32
CA PRO A 94 4.01 10.81 -32.33
C PRO A 94 3.64 12.19 -31.79
N ASP A 95 2.40 12.64 -32.05
CA ASP A 95 1.91 13.99 -31.69
C ASP A 95 0.86 13.98 -30.56
N ASN A 96 0.72 12.86 -29.85
CA ASN A 96 -0.39 12.63 -28.95
C ASN A 96 0.05 12.47 -27.50
N THR A 97 -0.90 12.71 -26.59
CA THR A 97 -0.76 12.45 -25.16
C THR A 97 -1.68 11.31 -24.74
N PHE A 98 -1.10 10.27 -24.15
CA PHE A 98 -1.84 9.19 -23.51
C PHE A 98 -1.80 9.35 -22.00
N LYS A 99 -2.97 9.32 -21.35
CA LYS A 99 -3.08 9.38 -19.89
C LYS A 99 -3.86 8.20 -19.37
N ALA A 100 -3.18 7.40 -18.55
CA ALA A 100 -3.74 6.27 -17.86
C ALA A 100 -3.86 6.60 -16.38
N THR A 101 -5.03 6.38 -15.79
CA THR A 101 -5.24 6.50 -14.35
C THR A 101 -5.98 5.30 -13.83
N ALA A 102 -5.52 4.73 -12.73
CA ALA A 102 -6.17 3.63 -12.04
C ALA A 102 -6.37 3.99 -10.57
N SER A 103 -7.45 3.47 -10.01
CA SER A 103 -7.76 3.58 -8.59
C SER A 103 -7.62 2.22 -7.94
N TYR A 104 -7.01 2.21 -6.77
CA TYR A 104 -6.75 1.02 -5.98
C TYR A 104 -7.31 1.21 -4.58
N PHE A 105 -7.99 0.18 -4.09
CA PHE A 105 -8.27 0.02 -2.68
C PHE A 105 -7.17 -0.84 -2.07
N GLU A 106 -6.37 -0.25 -1.21
CA GLU A 106 -5.20 -0.86 -0.60
C GLU A 106 -5.47 -1.10 0.89
N VAL A 107 -5.20 -2.32 1.35
CA VAL A 107 -5.30 -2.70 2.75
C VAL A 107 -3.91 -3.19 3.21
N PRO A 108 -3.02 -2.28 3.61
CA PRO A 108 -1.75 -2.65 4.21
C PRO A 108 -1.94 -3.07 5.68
N LEU A 109 -1.18 -4.09 6.09
CA LEU A 109 -1.05 -4.51 7.48
C LEU A 109 0.38 -4.24 7.93
N ASN A 110 0.64 -3.07 8.51
CA ASN A 110 1.98 -2.67 8.92
C ASN A 110 2.29 -3.16 10.34
N LEU A 111 3.49 -3.67 10.58
CA LEU A 111 4.08 -3.78 11.90
C LEU A 111 5.03 -2.60 12.09
N LEU A 112 4.75 -1.75 13.06
CA LEU A 112 5.54 -0.57 13.40
C LEU A 112 6.36 -0.84 14.65
N TYR A 113 7.62 -0.46 14.60
CA TYR A 113 8.53 -0.38 15.73
C TYR A 113 8.87 1.09 15.97
N THR A 114 8.49 1.60 17.13
CA THR A 114 8.66 3.01 17.52
C THR A 114 9.48 3.10 18.81
N PRO A 115 10.80 2.84 18.74
CA PRO A 115 11.67 2.98 19.91
C PRO A 115 11.72 4.45 20.34
N ARG A 116 11.54 4.70 21.63
CA ARG A 116 11.65 6.04 22.22
C ARG A 116 13.12 6.45 22.37
N PHE A 117 13.68 7.12 21.36
CA PHE A 117 15.03 7.69 21.41
C PHE A 117 14.99 9.19 21.80
N GLY A 118 14.97 9.47 23.11
CA GLY A 118 15.07 10.86 23.60
C GLY A 118 13.95 11.78 23.04
N PRO A 119 14.26 13.01 22.55
CA PRO A 119 13.25 13.95 22.08
C PRO A 119 12.63 13.62 20.69
N GLY A 120 13.10 12.57 20.01
CA GLY A 120 12.62 12.18 18.68
C GLY A 120 12.05 10.76 18.65
N ASN A 121 10.87 10.60 18.06
CA ASN A 121 10.30 9.28 17.80
C ASN A 121 10.60 8.90 16.35
N ILE A 122 11.46 7.90 16.15
CA ILE A 122 11.64 7.28 14.84
C ILE A 122 10.62 6.13 14.77
N VAL A 123 9.85 6.09 13.68
CA VAL A 123 8.89 5.01 13.42
C VAL A 123 9.42 4.23 12.23
N VAL A 124 9.72 2.94 12.45
CA VAL A 124 10.08 2.01 11.36
C VAL A 124 8.93 1.05 11.18
N GLY A 125 8.41 0.95 9.96
CA GLY A 125 7.28 0.09 9.65
C GLY A 125 7.55 -0.80 8.46
N ALA A 126 7.14 -2.05 8.55
CA ALA A 126 7.09 -2.97 7.41
C ALA A 126 5.87 -3.86 7.49
N GLY A 127 5.32 -4.24 6.35
CA GLY A 127 4.14 -5.09 6.33
C GLY A 127 3.71 -5.50 4.94
N PRO A 128 3.01 -6.64 4.82
CA PRO A 128 2.35 -6.99 3.59
C PRO A 128 1.21 -6.00 3.30
N TYR A 129 0.88 -5.84 2.02
CA TYR A 129 -0.30 -5.11 1.61
C TYR A 129 -1.03 -5.86 0.50
N VAL A 130 -2.35 -5.76 0.52
CA VAL A 130 -3.21 -6.24 -0.55
C VAL A 130 -3.79 -5.02 -1.25
N ALA A 131 -3.73 -5.00 -2.58
CA ALA A 131 -4.33 -3.95 -3.38
C ALA A 131 -5.37 -4.55 -4.34
N TYR A 132 -6.57 -3.97 -4.35
CA TYR A 132 -7.64 -4.33 -5.26
C TYR A 132 -7.92 -3.16 -6.22
N GLY A 133 -7.76 -3.39 -7.52
CA GLY A 133 -8.04 -2.40 -8.56
C GLY A 133 -9.55 -2.19 -8.71
N THR A 134 -10.07 -1.06 -8.27
CA THR A 134 -11.51 -0.74 -8.35
C THR A 134 -11.91 -0.14 -9.69
N GLY A 135 -10.95 0.28 -10.50
CA GLY A 135 -11.18 0.70 -11.88
C GLY A 135 -10.07 1.56 -12.47
N GLY A 136 -10.01 1.58 -13.81
CA GLY A 136 -9.06 2.38 -14.58
C GLY A 136 -9.78 3.27 -15.60
N LYS A 137 -9.39 4.54 -15.66
CA LYS A 137 -9.78 5.46 -16.74
C LYS A 137 -8.56 5.71 -17.63
N TRP A 138 -8.73 5.43 -18.91
CA TRP A 138 -7.72 5.65 -19.94
C TRP A 138 -8.24 6.74 -20.88
N LYS A 139 -7.44 7.77 -21.14
CA LYS A 139 -7.75 8.83 -22.09
C LYS A 139 -6.72 8.77 -23.21
N ALA A 140 -7.19 8.43 -24.41
CA ALA A 140 -6.46 8.59 -25.65
C ALA A 140 -7.18 9.68 -26.47
N ASN A 141 -6.44 10.74 -26.80
CA ASN A 141 -6.84 11.71 -27.83
C ASN A 141 -8.21 12.40 -27.62
N GLY A 142 -8.43 13.03 -26.46
CA GLY A 142 -9.63 13.84 -26.17
C GLY A 142 -10.98 13.08 -26.09
N ARG A 143 -11.04 11.82 -26.54
CA ARG A 143 -12.21 10.96 -26.47
C ARG A 143 -12.10 10.05 -25.24
N GLN A 144 -13.05 10.19 -24.32
CA GLN A 144 -13.14 9.33 -23.15
C GLN A 144 -13.68 7.96 -23.56
N ILE A 145 -12.83 6.95 -23.58
CA ILE A 145 -13.28 5.56 -23.69
C ILE A 145 -13.23 4.96 -22.29
N LYS A 146 -14.41 4.88 -21.67
CA LYS A 146 -14.60 4.32 -20.33
C LYS A 146 -14.51 2.79 -20.43
N GLY A 147 -13.33 2.23 -20.14
CA GLY A 147 -13.20 0.79 -19.94
C GLY A 147 -14.08 0.35 -18.77
N ARG A 148 -15.14 -0.42 -19.05
CA ARG A 148 -15.90 -1.15 -18.03
C ARG A 148 -15.15 -2.46 -17.81
N SER A 149 -14.80 -2.75 -16.55
CA SER A 149 -14.47 -4.12 -16.12
C SER A 149 -15.72 -4.99 -16.18
#